data_AF-A0A8C0R8B0-F1
#
_entry.id   AF-A0A8C0R8B0-F1
#
_cell.length_a   1.000
_cell.length_b   1.000
_cell.length_c   1.000
_cell.angle_alpha   90.00
_cell.angle_beta   90.00
_cell.angle_gamma   90.00
#
_symmetry.space_group_name_H-M   'P 1'
#
loop_
_entity.id
_entity.type
_entity.pdbx_description
1 polymer ?
#
loop_
_entity_poly.entity_id
_entity_poly.type
_entity_poly.pdbx_seq_one_letter_code
_entity_poly.pdbx_strand_id
1 'polypeptide(L)' 'MAPVKTTDFVGLAVCENPHERLRILYTKSLDVLEQIPKNAAYRKYTKQITNKKLIIFSCHLILAQIISFSISC' A
#
# COMPACT_ATOMS: atom_id res chain seq x y z
N MET A 1 14.73 -6.40 5.42
CA MET A 1 14.87 -4.96 5.11
C MET A 1 15.40 -4.29 6.37
N ALA A 2 16.57 -3.64 6.32
CA ALA A 2 17.09 -2.92 7.48
C ALA A 2 16.25 -1.65 7.73
N PRO A 3 16.06 -1.21 8.99
CA PRO A 3 15.28 -0.01 9.29
C PRO A 3 15.99 1.22 8.69
N VAL A 4 15.24 1.97 7.88
CA VAL A 4 15.72 3.23 7.31
C VAL A 4 15.90 4.24 8.45
N LYS A 5 17.05 4.90 8.55
CA LYS A 5 17.36 5.78 9.69
C LYS A 5 16.82 7.20 9.52
N THR A 6 16.82 7.71 8.29
CA THR A 6 16.34 9.05 7.92
C THR A 6 15.68 8.98 6.54
N THR A 7 14.71 9.86 6.28
CA THR A 7 14.07 10.00 4.97
C THR A 7 14.77 11.03 4.08
N ASP A 8 15.87 11.63 4.56
CA ASP A 8 16.62 12.74 3.95
C ASP A 8 15.77 13.99 3.59
N PHE A 9 14.48 13.99 3.98
CA PHE A 9 13.53 15.07 3.82
C PHE A 9 13.24 15.72 5.17
N VAL A 10 13.37 17.04 5.24
CA VAL A 10 13.02 17.82 6.43
C VAL A 10 11.52 17.70 6.70
N GLY A 11 11.15 17.35 7.94
CA GLY A 11 9.75 17.25 8.38
C GLY A 11 9.04 15.93 8.04
N LEU A 12 9.70 14.99 7.35
CA LEU A 12 9.13 13.66 7.06
C LEU A 12 9.71 12.61 8.01
N ALA A 13 8.99 12.28 9.08
CA ALA A 13 9.41 11.22 9.99
C ALA A 13 9.40 9.84 9.32
N VAL A 14 10.40 9.00 9.65
CA VAL A 14 10.43 7.60 9.23
C VAL A 14 9.30 6.85 9.93
N CYS A 15 8.56 6.03 9.18
CA CYS A 15 7.53 5.15 9.72
C CYS A 15 8.08 3.74 9.96
N GLU A 16 7.86 3.20 11.16
CA GLU A 16 8.36 1.87 11.55
C GLU A 16 7.68 0.74 10.77
N ASN A 17 6.34 0.78 10.65
CA ASN A 17 5.54 -0.23 9.96
C ASN A 17 4.76 0.38 8.79
N PRO A 18 5.44 0.72 7.68
CA PRO A 18 4.80 1.43 6.57
C PRO A 18 3.71 0.59 5.90
N HIS A 19 3.87 -0.73 5.82
CA HIS A 19 2.90 -1.63 5.18
C HIS A 19 1.56 -1.68 5.91
N GLU A 20 1.58 -1.84 7.22
CA GLU A 20 0.36 -1.88 8.04
C GLU A 20 -0.36 -0.53 8.01
N ARG A 21 0.40 0.56 8.16
CA ARG A 21 -0.15 1.92 8.13
C ARG A 21 -0.76 2.26 6.76
N LEU A 22 -0.12 1.85 5.66
CA LEU A 22 -0.65 2.01 4.31
C LEU A 22 -1.91 1.16 4.09
N ARG A 23 -1.94 -0.08 4.57
CA ARG A 23 -3.13 -0.95 4.48
C ARG A 23 -4.33 -0.28 5.14
N ILE A 24 -4.17 0.20 6.37
CA ILE A 24 -5.23 0.91 7.11
C ILE A 24 -5.70 2.15 6.33
N LEU A 25 -4.78 2.94 5.79
CA LEU A 25 -5.11 4.16 5.04
C LEU A 25 -5.90 3.87 3.76
N TYR A 26 -5.49 2.85 2.99
CA TYR A 26 -6.19 2.48 1.77
C TYR A 26 -7.56 1.84 2.03
N THR A 27 -7.71 1.06 3.11
CA THR A 27 -9.03 0.57 3.53
C THR A 27 -9.96 1.72 3.89
N LYS A 28 -9.52 2.67 4.73
CA LYS A 28 -10.31 3.88 5.05
C LYS A 28 -10.68 4.70 3.80
N SER A 29 -9.76 4.79 2.85
CA SER A 29 -10.02 5.48 1.58
C SER A 29 -11.11 4.77 0.77
N LEU A 30 -11.13 3.43 0.75
CA LEU A 30 -12.21 2.67 0.12
C LEU A 30 -13.55 2.89 0.82
N ASP A 31 -13.58 2.93 2.16
CA ASP A 31 -14.79 3.17 2.94
C ASP A 31 -15.43 4.54 2.60
N VAL A 32 -14.61 5.58 2.48
CA VAL A 32 -15.08 6.92 2.07
C VAL A 32 -15.57 6.91 0.61
N LEU A 33 -14.88 6.19 -0.28
CA LEU A 33 -15.31 6.04 -1.67
C LEU A 33 -16.65 5.30 -1.80
N GLU A 34 -17.07 4.52 -0.81
CA GLU A 34 -18.37 3.85 -0.84
C GLU A 34 -19.56 4.78 -0.64
N GLN A 35 -19.35 5.88 0.08
CA GLN A 35 -20.34 6.93 0.31
C GLN A 35 -20.61 7.78 -0.94
N ILE A 36 -19.68 7.80 -1.90
CA ILE A 36 -19.81 8.55 -3.16
C ILE A 36 -20.71 7.76 -4.14
N PRO A 37 -21.63 8.39 -4.89
CA PRO A 37 -22.48 7.68 -5.85
C PRO A 37 -21.66 6.91 -6.91
N LYS A 38 -22.13 5.71 -7.28
CA LYS A 38 -21.43 4.79 -8.22
C LYS A 38 -21.19 5.39 -9.61
N ASN A 39 -22.02 6.36 -10.01
CA ASN A 39 -21.94 7.00 -11.32
C ASN A 39 -20.84 8.07 -11.41
N ALA A 40 -20.21 8.45 -10.29
CA ALA A 40 -19.11 9.40 -10.32
C ALA A 40 -17.88 8.77 -10.96
N ALA A 41 -17.39 9.36 -12.05
CA ALA A 41 -16.15 8.94 -12.71
C ALA A 41 -14.97 8.87 -11.72
N TYR A 42 -14.91 9.83 -10.79
CA TYR A 42 -13.92 9.87 -9.72
C TYR A 42 -13.89 8.61 -8.86
N ARG A 43 -15.05 8.07 -8.45
CA ARG A 43 -15.13 6.84 -7.66
C ARG A 43 -14.59 5.64 -8.44
N LYS A 44 -14.95 5.53 -9.72
CA LYS A 44 -14.52 4.42 -10.59
C LYS A 44 -13.00 4.37 -10.71
N TYR A 45 -12.36 5.49 -11.09
CA TYR A 45 -10.91 5.54 -11.29
C TYR A 45 -10.15 5.42 -9.97
N THR A 46 -10.61 6.10 -8.91
CA THR A 46 -9.93 6.05 -7.60
C THR A 46 -10.00 4.65 -6.99
N LYS A 47 -11.14 3.95 -7.12
CA LYS A 47 -11.27 2.56 -6.66
C LYS A 47 -10.34 1.61 -7.41
N GLN A 48 -10.19 1.78 -8.73
CA GLN A 48 -9.25 0.98 -9.53
C GLN A 48 -7.79 1.20 -9.10
N ILE A 49 -7.37 2.45 -8.92
CA ILE A 49 -6.01 2.80 -8.51
C ILE A 49 -5.71 2.25 -7.11
N THR A 50 -6.62 2.46 -6.16
CA THR A 50 -6.47 1.98 -4.78
C THR A 50 -6.39 0.45 -4.71
N ASN A 51 -7.24 -0.25 -5.46
CA ASN A 51 -7.18 -1.72 -5.52
C ASN A 51 -5.87 -2.22 -6.15
N LYS A 52 -5.40 -1.61 -7.24
CA LYS A 52 -4.12 -1.98 -7.86
C LYS A 52 -2.96 -1.79 -6.88
N LYS A 53 -2.94 -0.68 -6.14
CA LYS A 53 -1.91 -0.42 -5.13
C LYS A 53 -1.98 -1.43 -3.98
N LEU A 54 -3.17 -1.74 -3.46
CA LEU A 54 -3.35 -2.75 -2.42
C LEU A 54 -2.82 -4.13 -2.85
N ILE A 55 -3.09 -4.54 -4.09
CA ILE A 55 -2.57 -5.79 -4.65
C ILE A 55 -1.04 -5.77 -4.68
N ILE A 56 -0.42 -4.67 -5.15
CA ILE A 56 1.04 -4.53 -5.19
C ILE A 56 1.65 -4.62 -3.80
N PHE A 57 1.08 -3.91 -2.81
CA PHE A 57 1.57 -3.95 -1.43
C PHE A 57 1.43 -5.33 -0.80
N SER A 58 0.36 -6.06 -1.14
CA SER A 58 0.12 -7.43 -0.65
C SER A 58 1.02 -8.44 -1.37
N CYS A 59 1.24 -8.26 -2.68
CA CYS A 59 2.02 -9.15 -3.54
C CYS A 59 3.53 -9.02 -3.30
N HIS A 60 4.03 -7.84 -2.91
CA HIS A 60 5.43 -7.66 -2.52
C HIS A 60 5.86 -8.58 -1.37
N LEU A 61 4.96 -8.91 -0.43
CA LEU A 61 5.23 -9.92 0.60
C LEU A 61 5.45 -11.31 -0.02
N ILE A 62 4.62 -11.67 -1.01
CA ILE A 62 4.66 -12.98 -1.69
C ILE A 62 5.91 -13.09 -2.57
N LEU A 63 6.27 -12.05 -3.33
CA LEU A 63 7.48 -12.06 -4.17
C LEU A 63 8.76 -12.11 -3.34
N ALA A 64 8.84 -11.38 -2.22
CA ALA A 64 10.00 -11.46 -1.33
C ALA A 64 10.16 -12.86 -0.70
N GLN A 65 9.05 -13.52 -0.33
CA GLN A 65 9.07 -14.91 0.17
C GLN A 65 9.42 -15.91 -0.94
N ILE A 66 8.84 -15.78 -2.15
CA ILE A 66 9.13 -16.67 -3.29
C ILE A 66 10.58 -16.52 -3.75
N ILE A 67 11.11 -15.29 -3.84
CA ILE A 67 12.50 -15.05 -4.23
C ILE A 67 13.46 -15.58 -3.14
N SER A 68 13.13 -15.41 -1.85
CA SER A 68 13.93 -16.00 -0.75
C SER A 68 13.91 -17.53 -0.77
N PHE A 69 12.78 -18.15 -1.14
CA PHE A 69 12.65 -19.59 -1.27
C PHE A 69 13.41 -20.13 -2.50
N SER A 70 13.38 -19.41 -3.62
CA SER A 70 14.02 -19.82 -4.87
C SER A 70 15.55 -19.60 -4.90
N ILE A 71 16.10 -18.78 -4.01
CA ILE A 71 17.56 -18.58 -3.83
C ILE A 71 18.15 -19.57 -2.80
N SER A 72 17.30 -20.16 -1.95
CA SER A 72 17.70 -21.08 -0.90
C SER A 72 17.55 -22.57 -1.28
N CYS A 73 17.12 -22.85 -2.52
CA CYS A 73 17.16 -24.17 -3.16
C CYS A 73 18.34 -24.27 -4.12
#